data_AF-A0A7M3Y513-F1
#
_entry.id   AF-A0A7M3Y513-F1
#
_cell.length_a   1.000
_cell.length_b   1.000
_cell.length_c   1.000
_cell.angle_alpha   90.00
_cell.angle_beta   90.00
_cell.angle_gamma   90.00
#
_symmetry.space_group_name_H-M   'P 1'
#
loop_
_entity.id
_entity.type
_entity.pdbx_description
1 polymer ?
#
loop_
_entity_poly.entity_id
_entity_poly.type
_entity_poly.pdbx_seq_one_letter_code
_entity_poly.pdbx_strand_id
1 'polypeptide(L)'
;MVRITKVHTGGGDGGYTSFVDGTRVGKEHPRVSIYGTIDEANATIGLVRMELERYPTHAPDGGLMSAIIPIHEQADSMLSRIQQELFDVGAECACPPGGVPEQMS
;
A
#
# COMPACT_ATOMS: atom_id res chain seq x y z
N MET A 1 -7.10 11.01 -10.77
CA MET A 1 -7.57 9.63 -10.49
C MET A 1 -6.72 8.65 -11.29
N VAL A 2 -6.02 7.73 -10.61
CA VAL A 2 -5.25 6.67 -11.27
C VAL A 2 -6.22 5.73 -11.99
N ARG A 3 -5.90 5.34 -13.22
CA ARG A 3 -6.74 4.44 -14.02
C ARG A 3 -5.94 3.22 -14.44
N ILE A 4 -6.29 2.05 -13.90
CA ILE A 4 -5.70 0.77 -14.29
C ILE A 4 -6.61 0.12 -15.33
N THR A 5 -6.31 0.31 -16.61
CA THR A 5 -7.03 -0.35 -17.73
C THR A 5 -6.40 -1.68 -18.13
N LYS A 6 -5.06 -1.72 -18.12
CA LYS A 6 -4.26 -2.91 -18.41
C LYS A 6 -3.04 -2.88 -17.49
N VAL A 7 -2.81 -3.98 -16.77
CA VAL A 7 -1.71 -4.07 -15.80
C VAL A 7 -0.35 -4.19 -16.50
N HIS A 8 -0.28 -4.84 -17.67
CA HIS A 8 0.97 -5.03 -18.42
C HIS A 8 1.02 -4.13 -19.66
N THR A 9 2.07 -3.32 -19.76
CA THR A 9 2.29 -2.36 -20.87
C THR A 9 3.52 -2.68 -21.73
N GLY A 10 4.45 -3.50 -21.24
CA GLY A 10 5.76 -3.75 -21.87
C GLY A 10 6.75 -2.56 -21.77
N GLY A 11 6.31 -1.40 -21.28
CA GLY A 11 7.11 -0.17 -21.26
C GLY A 11 8.36 -0.23 -20.37
N GLY A 12 8.44 -1.23 -19.49
CA GLY A 12 9.56 -1.44 -18.57
C GLY A 12 10.40 -2.69 -18.83
N ASP A 13 10.21 -3.36 -19.98
CA ASP A 13 10.92 -4.60 -20.32
C ASP A 13 12.43 -4.36 -20.53
N GLY A 14 12.80 -3.16 -20.96
CA GLY A 14 14.20 -2.73 -21.07
C GLY A 14 14.88 -2.34 -19.74
N GLY A 15 14.24 -2.60 -18.59
CA GLY A 15 14.81 -2.27 -17.27
C GLY A 15 14.54 -0.84 -16.78
N TYR A 16 13.72 -0.07 -17.50
CA TYR A 16 13.36 1.31 -17.14
C TYR A 16 11.93 1.40 -16.57
N THR A 17 11.65 2.48 -15.87
CA THR A 17 10.31 2.88 -15.41
C THR A 17 10.15 4.39 -15.52
N SER A 18 8.95 4.91 -15.27
CA SER A 18 8.68 6.34 -15.25
C SER A 18 8.27 6.81 -13.85
N PHE A 19 8.77 7.98 -13.44
CA PHE A 19 8.17 8.75 -12.35
C PHE A 19 6.82 9.33 -12.78
N VAL A 20 6.11 9.93 -11.82
CA VAL A 20 4.76 10.47 -12.05
C VAL A 20 4.73 11.59 -13.09
N ASP A 21 5.82 12.33 -13.25
CA ASP A 21 6.01 13.40 -14.23
C ASP A 21 6.35 12.87 -15.64
N GLY A 22 6.51 11.55 -15.79
CA GLY A 22 6.90 10.89 -17.03
C GLY A 22 8.41 10.69 -17.20
N THR A 23 9.24 11.26 -16.32
CA THR A 23 10.71 11.11 -16.36
C THR A 23 11.10 9.63 -16.29
N ARG A 24 11.91 9.18 -17.25
CA ARG A 24 12.34 7.78 -17.36
C ARG A 24 13.63 7.55 -16.56
N VAL A 25 13.61 6.57 -15.66
CA VAL A 25 14.76 6.15 -14.86
C VAL A 25 14.95 4.64 -14.93
N GLY A 26 16.15 4.16 -14.65
CA GLY A 26 16.40 2.73 -14.45
C GLY A 26 15.68 2.22 -13.21
N LYS A 27 15.26 0.95 -13.21
CA LYS A 27 14.59 0.31 -12.05
C LYS A 27 15.50 0.21 -10.82
N GLU A 28 16.80 0.27 -11.01
CA GLU A 28 17.82 0.33 -9.96
C GLU A 28 17.95 1.70 -9.28
N HIS A 29 17.28 2.74 -9.81
CA HIS A 29 17.36 4.07 -9.25
C HIS A 29 16.90 4.08 -7.77
N PRO A 30 17.62 4.69 -6.82
CA PRO A 30 17.34 4.59 -5.38
C PRO A 30 15.89 4.94 -4.98
N ARG A 31 15.32 5.96 -5.64
CA ARG A 31 13.90 6.35 -5.46
C ARG A 31 12.91 5.22 -5.78
N VAL A 32 13.20 4.43 -6.82
CA VAL A 32 12.38 3.27 -7.20
C VAL A 32 12.38 2.24 -6.09
N SER A 33 13.54 2.00 -5.47
CA SER A 33 13.64 1.11 -4.32
C SER A 33 12.85 1.66 -3.12
N ILE A 34 12.85 2.97 -2.87
CA ILE A 34 12.14 3.57 -1.72
C ILE A 34 10.63 3.29 -1.80
N TYR A 35 9.97 3.70 -2.88
CA TYR A 35 8.52 3.47 -2.99
C TYR A 35 8.19 1.99 -3.23
N GLY A 36 9.13 1.19 -3.77
CA GLY A 36 9.01 -0.26 -3.82
C GLY A 36 8.99 -0.90 -2.43
N THR A 37 9.87 -0.47 -1.51
CA THR A 37 9.87 -0.94 -0.12
C THR A 37 8.61 -0.50 0.63
N ILE A 38 8.10 0.72 0.35
CA ILE A 38 6.82 1.18 0.90
C ILE A 38 5.67 0.28 0.41
N ASP A 39 5.64 -0.06 -0.88
CA ASP A 39 4.63 -0.95 -1.46
C ASP A 39 4.71 -2.37 -0.84
N GLU A 40 5.91 -2.90 -0.62
CA GLU A 40 6.12 -4.20 0.05
C GLU A 40 5.62 -4.19 1.51
N ALA A 41 5.93 -3.12 2.26
CA ALA A 41 5.43 -2.94 3.62
C ALA A 41 3.89 -2.84 3.64
N ASN A 42 3.32 -2.10 2.69
CA ASN A 42 1.87 -1.93 2.55
C ASN A 42 1.17 -3.26 2.22
N ALA A 43 1.76 -4.07 1.33
CA ALA A 43 1.28 -5.42 1.02
C ALA A 43 1.33 -6.34 2.24
N THR A 44 2.39 -6.27 3.05
CA THR A 44 2.53 -7.04 4.28
C THR A 44 1.46 -6.68 5.31
N ILE A 45 1.12 -5.40 5.46
CA ILE A 45 0.00 -4.97 6.30
C ILE A 45 -1.32 -5.57 5.80
N GLY A 46 -1.53 -5.63 4.48
CA GLY A 46 -2.69 -6.28 3.87
C GLY A 46 -2.83 -7.75 4.28
N LEU A 47 -1.73 -8.49 4.36
CA LEU A 47 -1.72 -9.88 4.86
C LEU A 47 -2.15 -9.95 6.33
N VAL A 48 -1.66 -9.04 7.19
CA VAL A 48 -2.06 -8.98 8.60
C VAL A 48 -3.55 -8.72 8.74
N ARG A 49 -4.10 -7.76 7.98
CA ARG A 49 -5.53 -7.46 7.98
C ARG A 49 -6.38 -8.66 7.55
N MET A 50 -5.96 -9.37 6.49
CA MET A 50 -6.62 -10.60 6.04
C MET A 50 -6.65 -11.67 7.15
N GLU A 51 -5.58 -11.82 7.92
CA GLU A 51 -5.54 -12.78 9.03
C GLU A 51 -6.37 -12.32 10.25
N LEU A 52 -6.46 -11.01 10.51
CA LEU A 52 -7.39 -10.48 11.52
C LEU A 52 -8.85 -10.78 11.18
N GLU A 53 -9.23 -10.68 9.90
CA GLU A 53 -10.58 -11.00 9.41
C GLU A 53 -10.90 -12.50 9.56
N ARG A 54 -9.89 -13.38 9.39
CA ARG A 54 -10.04 -14.84 9.51
C ARG A 54 -10.11 -15.33 10.96
N TYR A 55 -9.72 -14.50 11.92
CA TYR A 55 -9.63 -14.95 13.29
C TYR A 55 -11.03 -15.26 13.87
N PRO A 56 -11.20 -16.39 14.60
CA PRO A 56 -12.50 -16.77 15.13
C PRO A 56 -13.09 -15.73 16.08
N THR A 57 -14.31 -15.27 15.78
CA THR A 57 -15.09 -14.39 16.66
C THR A 57 -16.01 -15.16 17.61
N HIS A 58 -16.06 -16.48 17.44
CA HIS A 58 -16.86 -17.40 18.25
C HIS A 58 -15.99 -18.53 18.78
N ALA A 59 -16.24 -18.94 20.03
CA ALA A 59 -15.65 -20.11 20.64
C ALA A 59 -16.19 -21.42 20.02
N PRO A 60 -15.52 -22.56 20.23
CA PRO A 60 -15.95 -23.85 19.67
C PRO A 60 -17.38 -24.26 20.04
N ASP A 61 -17.93 -23.74 21.13
CA ASP A 61 -19.30 -23.95 21.59
C ASP A 61 -20.31 -22.96 20.97
N GLY A 62 -19.86 -22.05 20.09
CA GLY A 62 -20.67 -21.02 19.45
C GLY A 62 -20.83 -19.73 20.28
N GLY A 63 -20.19 -19.63 21.46
CA GLY A 63 -20.22 -18.40 22.26
C GLY A 63 -19.43 -17.25 21.63
N LEU A 64 -19.98 -16.04 21.63
CA LEU A 64 -19.30 -14.87 21.08
C LEU A 64 -18.08 -14.47 21.94
N MET A 65 -16.93 -14.25 21.30
CA MET A 65 -15.71 -13.74 21.95
C MET A 65 -15.73 -12.21 22.03
N SER A 66 -16.68 -11.66 22.79
CA SER A 66 -16.96 -10.21 22.88
C SER A 66 -15.76 -9.34 23.31
N ALA A 67 -14.77 -9.90 24.00
CA ALA A 67 -13.55 -9.20 24.37
C ALA A 67 -12.57 -8.99 23.20
N ILE A 68 -12.60 -9.87 22.19
CA ILE A 68 -11.65 -9.90 21.07
C ILE A 68 -12.14 -9.04 19.91
N ILE A 69 -13.45 -9.06 19.64
CA ILE A 69 -14.08 -8.31 18.55
C ILE A 69 -13.69 -6.83 18.51
N PRO A 70 -13.82 -6.03 19.58
CA PRO A 70 -13.49 -4.60 19.53
C PRO A 70 -12.00 -4.35 19.29
N ILE A 71 -11.13 -5.25 19.76
CA ILE A 71 -9.68 -5.16 19.53
C ILE A 71 -9.38 -5.37 18.05
N HIS A 72 -10.06 -6.33 17.41
CA HIS A 72 -9.89 -6.62 15.99
C HIS A 72 -10.39 -5.48 15.11
N GLU A 73 -11.58 -4.96 15.40
CA GLU A 73 -12.14 -3.82 14.67
C GLU A 73 -11.24 -2.58 14.80
N GLN A 74 -10.74 -2.31 16.01
CA GLN A 74 -9.81 -1.21 16.23
C GLN A 74 -8.48 -1.42 15.49
N ALA A 75 -7.91 -2.63 15.54
CA ALA A 75 -6.68 -2.95 14.84
C ALA A 75 -6.84 -2.83 13.32
N ASP A 76 -7.91 -3.38 12.74
CA ASP A 76 -8.18 -3.27 11.30
C ASP A 76 -8.36 -1.81 10.87
N SER A 77 -9.09 -1.02 11.67
CA SER A 77 -9.27 0.41 11.40
C SER A 77 -7.94 1.18 11.37
N MET A 78 -7.06 0.93 12.35
CA MET A 78 -5.74 1.56 12.37
C MET A 78 -4.87 1.11 11.20
N LEU A 79 -4.82 -0.19 10.92
CA LEU A 79 -4.03 -0.74 9.82
C LEU A 79 -4.52 -0.22 8.47
N SER A 80 -5.85 -0.14 8.27
CA SER A 80 -6.46 0.45 7.08
C SER A 80 -6.00 1.89 6.87
N ARG A 81 -5.99 2.69 7.94
CA ARG A 81 -5.48 4.08 7.87
C ARG A 81 -4.00 4.13 7.50
N ILE A 82 -3.18 3.27 8.10
CA ILE A 82 -1.74 3.19 7.79
C ILE A 82 -1.53 2.83 6.32
N GLN A 83 -2.31 1.90 5.75
CA GLN A 83 -2.19 1.55 4.33
C GLN A 83 -2.48 2.74 3.41
N GLN A 84 -3.46 3.57 3.76
CA GLN A 84 -3.78 4.79 3.01
C GLN A 84 -2.63 5.80 3.11
N GLU A 85 -2.11 6.04 4.31
CA GLU A 85 -0.98 6.95 4.51
C GLU A 85 0.29 6.45 3.78
N LEU A 86 0.53 5.13 3.72
CA LEU A 86 1.62 4.55 2.93
C LEU A 86 1.42 4.73 1.41
N PHE A 87 0.18 4.70 0.92
CA PHE A 87 -0.12 5.03 -0.47
C PHE A 87 0.24 6.48 -0.79
N ASP A 88 -0.14 7.41 0.09
CA ASP A 88 0.15 8.85 -0.08
C ASP A 88 1.66 9.11 -0.06
N VAL A 89 2.37 8.60 0.96
CA VAL A 89 3.84 8.73 1.07
C VAL A 89 4.55 8.04 -0.10
N GLY A 90 4.06 6.89 -0.57
CA GLY A 90 4.58 6.20 -1.75
C GLY A 90 4.45 7.04 -3.02
N ALA A 91 3.30 7.72 -3.19
CA ALA A 91 3.05 8.61 -4.32
C ALA A 91 3.94 9.86 -4.28
N GLU A 92 4.10 10.48 -3.12
CA GLU A 92 5.06 11.57 -2.92
C GLU A 92 6.50 11.15 -3.23
N CYS A 93 6.91 9.97 -2.73
CA CYS A 93 8.25 9.43 -2.99
C CYS A 93 8.50 9.14 -4.47
N ALA A 94 7.46 8.82 -5.24
CA ALA A 94 7.53 8.61 -6.69
C ALA A 94 7.67 9.93 -7.50
N CYS A 95 7.51 11.09 -6.85
CA CYS A 95 7.75 12.39 -7.44
C CYS A 95 9.24 12.80 -7.34
N PRO A 96 9.79 13.51 -8.34
CA PRO A 96 11.05 14.22 -8.17
C PRO A 96 10.97 15.28 -7.05
N PRO A 97 12.10 15.72 -6.46
CA PRO A 97 12.12 16.79 -5.48
C PRO A 97 11.45 18.06 -6.01
N GLY A 98 10.51 18.62 -5.24
CA GLY A 98 9.72 19.79 -5.66
C GLY A 98 8.65 19.50 -6.73
N GLY A 99 8.48 18.23 -7.12
CA GLY A 99 7.50 17.78 -8.12
C GLY A 99 6.21 17.21 -7.52
N VAL A 100 6.01 17.32 -6.21
CA VAL A 100 4.75 16.91 -5.56
C VAL A 100 3.66 17.94 -5.93
N PRO A 101 2.55 17.53 -6.56
CA PRO A 101 1.45 18.44 -6.86
C PRO A 101 0.82 19.03 -5.60
N GLU A 102 0.39 20.30 -5.63
CA GLU A 102 -0.31 20.93 -4.49
C GLU A 102 -1.54 20.16 -4.03
N GLN A 103 -2.20 19.42 -4.93
CA GLN A 103 -3.38 18.60 -4.58
C GLN A 103 -3.02 17.33 -3.79
N MET A 104 -1.73 17.00 -3.68
CA MET A 104 -1.18 15.87 -2.94
C MET A 104 -0.41 16.32 -1.69
N SER A 105 -0.29 17.62 -1.43
CA SER A 105 0.41 18.21 -0.26
C SER A 105 -0.53 18.69 0.82
#